data_AF-A0A529XAS3-F1
#
_entry.id   AF-A0A529XAS3-F1
#
_cell.length_a   1.000
_cell.length_b   1.000
_cell.length_c   1.000
_cell.angle_alpha   90.00
_cell.angle_beta   90.00
_cell.angle_gamma   90.00
#
_symmetry.space_group_name_H-M   'P 1'
#
loop_
_entity.id
_entity.type
_entity.pdbx_description
1 polymer ?
#
loop_
_entity_poly.entity_id
_entity_poly.type
_entity_poly.pdbx_seq_one_letter_code
_entity_poly.pdbx_strand_id
1 'polypeptide(L)'
;FKVVNDFFNSEQEMLTKIRTNPGLYDVVMINAAFNDQAMAGKLIQPIDVSKLSNYADIAKDKAGSPMLNHDGKVYGVPWVWGLTALAINDKSFDKPPTSIAEMWDPAHKGRVIIRDDAVEAVQFGAIASGQNINDIKDMDAVKA
;
A
#
# COMPACT_ATOMS: atom_id res chain seq x y z
N PHE A 1 -10.29 -13.93 -25.55
CA PHE A 1 -10.50 -12.76 -24.68
C PHE A 1 -9.46 -11.70 -25.01
N LYS A 2 -9.83 -10.42 -24.95
CA LYS A 2 -8.89 -9.30 -25.08
C LYS A 2 -8.71 -8.71 -23.69
N VAL A 3 -7.47 -8.56 -23.24
CA VAL A 3 -7.15 -7.87 -21.98
C VAL A 3 -7.03 -6.37 -22.28
N VAL A 4 -7.71 -5.56 -21.48
CA VAL A 4 -7.60 -4.10 -21.51
C VAL A 4 -7.04 -3.67 -20.15
N ASN A 5 -5.92 -2.98 -20.16
CA ASN A 5 -5.28 -2.48 -18.95
C ASN A 5 -5.59 -0.99 -18.78
N ASP A 6 -5.93 -0.61 -17.56
CA ASP A 6 -6.03 0.77 -17.12
C ASP A 6 -5.20 0.91 -15.83
N PHE A 7 -4.44 1.99 -15.70
CA PHE A 7 -3.46 2.19 -14.64
C PHE A 7 -3.90 3.33 -13.72
N PHE A 8 -3.45 3.30 -12.47
CA PHE A 8 -3.68 4.35 -11.48
C PHE A 8 -2.38 4.61 -10.71
N ASN A 9 -2.24 5.80 -10.14
CA ASN A 9 -1.03 6.24 -9.43
C ASN A 9 -1.21 6.31 -7.91
N SER A 10 -2.45 6.20 -7.41
CA SER A 10 -2.75 6.17 -5.98
C SER A 10 -3.98 5.30 -5.68
N GLU A 11 -4.10 4.86 -4.43
CA GLU A 11 -5.27 4.10 -3.97
C GLU A 11 -6.54 4.94 -3.99
N GLN A 12 -6.43 6.26 -3.78
CA GLN A 12 -7.55 7.20 -3.87
C GLN A 12 -8.06 7.35 -5.31
N GLU A 13 -7.14 7.40 -6.28
CA GLU A 13 -7.49 7.38 -7.70
C GLU A 13 -8.19 6.06 -8.05
N MET A 14 -7.62 4.92 -7.65
CA MET A 14 -8.20 3.59 -7.85
C MET A 14 -9.62 3.50 -7.29
N LEU A 15 -9.82 3.86 -6.02
CA LEU A 15 -11.14 3.84 -5.38
C LEU A 15 -12.15 4.76 -6.08
N THR A 16 -11.69 5.90 -6.60
CA THR A 16 -12.53 6.82 -7.36
C THR A 16 -12.93 6.22 -8.71
N LYS A 17 -11.98 5.62 -9.44
CA LYS A 17 -12.24 4.95 -10.72
C LYS A 17 -13.29 3.85 -10.59
N ILE A 18 -13.11 2.91 -9.65
CA ILE A 18 -14.04 1.79 -9.49
C ILE A 18 -15.41 2.23 -8.97
N ARG A 19 -15.48 3.31 -8.18
CA ARG A 19 -16.75 3.87 -7.69
C ARG A 19 -17.54 4.59 -8.78
N THR A 20 -16.86 5.29 -9.68
CA THR A 20 -17.51 6.08 -10.74
C THR A 20 -17.80 5.27 -12.01
N ASN A 21 -17.22 4.07 -12.13
CA ASN A 21 -17.39 3.19 -13.30
C ASN A 21 -17.80 1.77 -12.86
N PRO A 22 -18.99 1.58 -12.26
CA PRO A 22 -19.44 0.27 -11.81
C PRO A 22 -19.56 -0.71 -13.00
N GLY A 23 -18.94 -1.88 -12.87
CA GLY A 23 -18.95 -2.93 -13.90
C GLY A 23 -17.93 -2.74 -15.03
N LEU A 24 -17.12 -1.68 -15.01
CA LEU A 24 -16.07 -1.48 -16.01
C LEU A 24 -14.84 -2.38 -15.78
N TYR A 25 -14.52 -2.67 -14.53
CA TYR A 25 -13.33 -3.45 -14.14
C TYR A 25 -13.74 -4.82 -13.61
N ASP A 26 -13.22 -5.88 -14.24
CA ASP A 26 -13.40 -7.27 -13.79
C ASP A 26 -12.47 -7.63 -12.63
N VAL A 27 -11.24 -7.10 -12.67
CA VAL A 27 -10.18 -7.34 -11.69
C VAL A 27 -9.48 -6.02 -11.41
N VAL A 28 -9.25 -5.74 -10.13
CA VAL A 28 -8.56 -4.53 -9.67
C VAL A 28 -7.47 -4.97 -8.70
N MET A 29 -6.27 -4.42 -8.90
CA MET A 29 -5.19 -4.58 -7.94
C MET A 29 -5.38 -3.54 -6.84
N ILE A 30 -5.65 -3.99 -5.62
CA ILE A 30 -5.90 -3.14 -4.46
C ILE A 30 -4.84 -3.46 -3.42
N ASN A 31 -4.18 -2.43 -2.85
CA ASN A 31 -3.41 -2.65 -1.63
C ASN A 31 -4.36 -3.13 -0.54
N ALA A 32 -4.07 -4.29 0.07
CA ALA A 32 -4.95 -4.92 1.05
C ALA A 32 -5.40 -3.96 2.18
N ALA A 33 -4.61 -2.93 2.52
CA ALA A 33 -4.99 -1.93 3.53
C ALA A 33 -6.24 -1.10 3.15
N PHE A 34 -6.59 -1.05 1.87
CA PHE A 34 -7.75 -0.34 1.34
C PHE A 34 -8.94 -1.27 1.07
N ASN A 35 -8.82 -2.58 1.31
CA ASN A 35 -9.92 -3.52 1.11
C ASN A 35 -11.13 -3.19 1.99
N ASP A 36 -10.92 -2.83 3.26
CA ASP A 36 -12.01 -2.44 4.15
C ASP A 36 -12.80 -1.26 3.59
N GLN A 37 -12.09 -0.26 3.05
CA GLN A 37 -12.73 0.90 2.42
C GLN A 37 -13.47 0.51 1.14
N ALA A 38 -12.90 -0.37 0.32
CA ALA A 38 -13.55 -0.87 -0.90
C ALA A 38 -14.81 -1.69 -0.57
N MET A 39 -14.76 -2.56 0.45
CA MET A 39 -15.91 -3.34 0.92
C MET A 39 -17.01 -2.47 1.53
N ALA A 40 -16.64 -1.50 2.38
CA ALA A 40 -17.58 -0.55 2.96
C ALA A 40 -18.32 0.25 1.88
N GLY A 41 -17.61 0.60 0.80
CA GLY A 41 -18.17 1.22 -0.39
C GLY A 41 -18.93 0.27 -1.33
N LYS A 42 -18.99 -1.03 -1.03
CA LYS A 42 -19.55 -2.10 -1.89
C LYS A 42 -18.96 -2.11 -3.30
N LEU A 43 -17.66 -1.80 -3.40
CA LEU A 43 -16.94 -1.66 -4.67
C LEU A 43 -16.32 -2.99 -5.14
N ILE A 44 -16.14 -3.93 -4.21
CA ILE A 44 -15.63 -5.28 -4.46
C ILE A 44 -16.59 -6.31 -3.91
N GLN A 45 -16.45 -7.54 -4.39
CA GLN A 45 -17.29 -8.68 -4.01
C GLN A 45 -16.41 -9.84 -3.53
N PRO A 46 -16.95 -10.74 -2.70
CA PRO A 46 -16.20 -11.93 -2.32
C PRO A 46 -15.94 -12.82 -3.53
N ILE A 47 -14.82 -13.53 -3.51
CA ILE A 47 -14.40 -14.48 -4.54
C ILE A 47 -14.55 -15.91 -4.06
N ASP A 48 -14.88 -16.81 -4.99
CA ASP A 48 -14.91 -18.24 -4.75
C ASP A 48 -13.55 -18.85 -5.09
N VAL A 49 -12.72 -19.02 -4.05
CA VAL A 49 -11.35 -19.55 -4.20
C VAL A 49 -11.32 -21.01 -4.67
N SER A 50 -12.42 -21.76 -4.56
CA SER A 50 -12.49 -23.15 -5.09
C SER A 50 -12.39 -23.21 -6.62
N LYS A 51 -12.66 -22.08 -7.30
CA LYS A 51 -12.50 -21.93 -8.76
C LYS A 51 -11.07 -21.59 -9.19
N LEU A 52 -10.17 -21.34 -8.23
CA LEU A 52 -8.79 -20.94 -8.47
C LEU A 52 -7.87 -22.12 -8.19
N SER A 53 -7.50 -22.88 -9.24
CA SER A 53 -6.71 -24.11 -9.11
C SER A 53 -5.35 -23.92 -8.46
N ASN A 54 -4.79 -22.71 -8.52
CA ASN A 54 -3.50 -22.32 -7.97
C ASN A 54 -3.59 -21.60 -6.61
N TYR A 55 -4.78 -21.44 -6.01
CA TYR A 55 -4.92 -20.75 -4.73
C TYR A 55 -4.16 -21.47 -3.60
N ALA A 56 -4.05 -22.79 -3.70
CA ALA A 56 -3.30 -23.61 -2.74
C ALA A 56 -1.78 -23.36 -2.75
N ASP A 57 -1.24 -22.74 -3.81
CA ASP A 57 0.18 -22.42 -3.93
C ASP A 57 0.57 -21.17 -3.12
N ILE A 58 -0.42 -20.40 -2.67
CA ILE A 58 -0.21 -19.17 -1.90
C ILE A 58 0.18 -19.53 -0.47
N ALA A 59 1.21 -18.86 0.04
CA ALA A 59 1.65 -19.02 1.42
C ALA A 59 0.47 -18.81 2.40
N LYS A 60 0.30 -19.73 3.36
CA LYS A 60 -0.89 -19.79 4.23
C LYS A 60 -1.12 -18.50 5.01
N ASP A 61 -0.06 -17.84 5.45
CA ASP A 61 -0.10 -16.56 6.16
C ASP A 61 -0.59 -15.42 5.28
N LYS A 62 -0.32 -15.47 3.97
CA LYS A 62 -0.80 -14.48 2.98
C LYS A 62 -2.24 -14.75 2.59
N ALA A 63 -2.57 -15.99 2.25
CA ALA A 63 -3.94 -16.40 1.93
C ALA A 63 -4.90 -16.19 3.12
N GLY A 64 -4.43 -16.39 4.36
CA GLY A 64 -5.18 -16.18 5.59
C GLY A 64 -5.12 -14.76 6.16
N SER A 65 -4.65 -13.77 5.39
CA SER A 65 -4.54 -12.39 5.87
C SER A 65 -5.91 -11.85 6.31
N PRO A 66 -6.03 -11.22 7.49
CA PRO A 66 -7.30 -10.63 7.95
C PRO A 66 -7.73 -9.42 7.11
N MET A 67 -6.84 -8.87 6.27
CA MET A 67 -7.14 -7.77 5.35
C MET A 67 -7.80 -8.26 4.05
N LEU A 68 -7.80 -9.57 3.81
CA LEU A 68 -8.42 -10.21 2.65
C LEU A 68 -9.61 -11.09 3.03
N ASN A 69 -9.74 -11.44 4.31
CA ASN A 69 -10.70 -12.41 4.81
C ASN A 69 -11.61 -11.75 5.85
N HIS A 70 -12.90 -11.62 5.53
CA HIS A 70 -13.89 -11.01 6.41
C HIS A 70 -15.13 -11.90 6.49
N ASP A 71 -15.56 -12.23 7.71
CA ASP A 71 -16.75 -13.04 7.99
C ASP A 71 -16.78 -14.38 7.21
N GLY A 72 -15.62 -15.03 7.09
CA GLY A 72 -15.48 -16.31 6.36
C GLY A 72 -15.53 -16.17 4.84
N LYS A 73 -15.48 -14.95 4.30
CA LYS A 73 -15.42 -14.67 2.86
C LYS A 73 -14.08 -14.07 2.48
N VAL A 74 -13.57 -14.47 1.32
CA VAL A 74 -12.32 -13.98 0.74
C VAL A 74 -12.66 -12.84 -0.24
N TYR A 75 -12.01 -11.69 -0.12
CA TYR A 75 -12.26 -10.51 -0.97
C TYR A 75 -11.09 -10.18 -1.91
N GLY A 76 -10.02 -10.96 -1.88
CA GLY A 76 -8.89 -10.77 -2.78
C GLY A 76 -7.90 -11.93 -2.73
N VAL A 77 -7.04 -12.00 -3.75
CA VAL A 77 -5.94 -12.96 -3.85
C VAL A 77 -4.63 -12.21 -3.66
N PRO A 78 -3.73 -12.64 -2.74
CA PRO A 78 -2.40 -12.07 -2.65
C PRO A 78 -1.65 -12.16 -3.99
N TRP A 79 -1.10 -11.04 -4.46
CA TRP A 79 -0.31 -11.00 -5.69
C TRP A 79 1.17 -10.74 -5.42
N VAL A 80 1.47 -9.61 -4.77
CA VAL A 80 2.81 -9.22 -4.36
C VAL A 80 2.76 -8.64 -2.95
N TRP A 81 3.86 -8.79 -2.20
CA TRP A 81 4.04 -8.15 -0.90
C TRP A 81 5.46 -7.56 -0.84
N GLY A 82 5.64 -6.54 -0.02
CA GLY A 82 6.93 -5.88 0.13
C GLY A 82 6.92 -4.85 1.25
N LEU A 83 8.04 -4.16 1.38
CA LEU A 83 8.23 -3.06 2.34
C LEU A 83 8.66 -1.82 1.55
N THR A 84 8.19 -0.66 2.00
CA THR A 84 8.83 0.60 1.62
C THR A 84 10.18 0.68 2.33
N ALA A 85 11.24 0.91 1.56
CA ALA A 85 12.62 1.01 2.06
C ALA A 85 13.31 2.26 1.51
N LEU A 86 14.37 2.69 2.19
CA LEU A 86 15.23 3.76 1.70
C LEU A 86 16.16 3.22 0.61
N ALA A 87 15.99 3.69 -0.63
CA ALA A 87 16.97 3.49 -1.69
C ALA A 87 18.04 4.58 -1.60
N ILE A 88 19.31 4.18 -1.55
CA ILE A 88 20.45 5.10 -1.46
C ILE A 88 21.36 5.00 -2.68
N ASN A 89 22.10 6.06 -2.96
CA ASN A 89 23.30 5.99 -3.79
C ASN A 89 24.47 5.54 -2.90
N ASP A 90 24.98 4.32 -3.11
CA ASP A 90 26.05 3.72 -2.31
C ASP A 90 27.38 4.50 -2.34
N LYS A 91 27.59 5.35 -3.36
CA LYS A 91 28.75 6.25 -3.44
C LYS A 91 28.61 7.51 -2.58
N SER A 92 27.42 7.76 -2.04
CA SER A 92 27.13 8.93 -1.21
C SER A 92 27.24 8.66 0.29
N PHE A 93 27.47 7.40 0.68
CA PHE A 93 27.54 6.98 2.07
C PHE A 93 28.72 6.03 2.30
N ASP A 94 29.56 6.31 3.31
CA ASP A 94 30.63 5.39 3.72
C ASP A 94 30.06 4.08 4.30
N LYS A 95 28.89 4.16 4.94
CA LYS A 95 28.11 3.03 5.44
C LYS A 95 26.63 3.26 5.17
N PRO A 96 25.87 2.23 4.74
CA PRO A 96 24.43 2.36 4.55
C PRO A 96 23.75 2.85 5.84
N PRO A 97 22.83 3.82 5.73
CA PRO A 97 22.12 4.31 6.90
C PRO A 97 21.14 3.25 7.41
N THR A 98 20.86 3.31 8.70
CA THR A 98 19.97 2.37 9.39
C THR A 98 18.70 3.03 9.90
N SER A 99 18.49 4.32 9.60
CA SER A 99 17.34 5.10 10.04
C SER A 99 16.83 6.00 8.91
N ILE A 100 15.51 6.21 8.88
CA ILE A 100 14.88 7.19 7.99
C ILE A 100 15.21 8.63 8.36
N ALA A 101 15.74 8.87 9.57
CA ALA A 101 16.14 10.19 10.05
C ALA A 101 17.13 10.90 9.11
N GLU A 102 17.88 10.15 8.29
CA GLU A 102 18.75 10.70 7.23
C GLU A 102 18.01 11.62 6.25
N MET A 103 16.70 11.41 6.06
CA MET A 103 15.88 12.26 5.19
C MET A 103 15.72 13.69 5.74
N TRP A 104 15.96 13.89 7.04
CA TRP A 104 15.95 15.19 7.72
C TRP A 104 17.35 15.74 7.99
N ASP A 105 18.43 15.02 7.62
CA ASP A 105 19.78 15.55 7.80
C ASP A 105 20.00 16.78 6.89
N PRO A 106 20.40 17.95 7.46
CA PRO A 106 20.71 19.14 6.68
C PRO A 106 21.74 18.92 5.55
N ALA A 107 22.65 17.95 5.70
CA ALA A 107 23.63 17.57 4.68
C ALA A 107 22.98 16.98 3.41
N HIS A 108 21.77 16.43 3.51
CA HIS A 108 21.01 15.85 2.40
C HIS A 108 19.99 16.81 1.79
N LYS A 109 20.01 18.09 2.18
CA LYS A 109 19.08 19.09 1.65
C LYS A 109 19.10 19.14 0.13
N GLY A 110 17.92 18.99 -0.49
CA GLY A 110 17.76 18.97 -1.95
C GLY A 110 18.20 17.67 -2.63
N ARG A 111 18.47 16.61 -1.86
CA ARG A 111 18.90 15.28 -2.35
C ARG A 111 18.00 14.14 -1.88
N VAL A 112 16.89 14.46 -1.21
CA VAL A 112 15.88 13.50 -0.76
C VAL A 112 14.68 13.58 -1.69
N ILE A 113 14.19 12.42 -2.11
CA ILE A 113 12.96 12.27 -2.88
C ILE A 113 12.05 11.27 -2.17
N ILE A 114 10.75 11.53 -2.24
CA ILE A 114 9.70 10.60 -1.80
C ILE A 114 8.72 10.40 -2.96
N ARG A 115 7.95 9.32 -2.92
CA ARG A 115 6.84 9.13 -3.85
C ARG A 115 5.77 10.19 -3.56
N ASP A 116 5.09 10.64 -4.61
CA ASP A 116 3.97 11.58 -4.53
C ASP A 116 2.70 10.87 -4.00
N ASP A 117 2.75 10.49 -2.73
CA ASP A 117 1.67 9.83 -2.01
C ASP A 117 1.52 10.50 -0.63
N ALA A 118 0.35 11.12 -0.42
CA ALA A 118 0.10 11.90 0.79
C ALA A 118 0.10 11.03 2.07
N VAL A 119 -0.36 9.78 1.98
CA VAL A 119 -0.39 8.88 3.13
C VAL A 119 1.04 8.50 3.51
N GLU A 120 1.86 8.15 2.52
CA GLU A 120 3.26 7.80 2.73
C GLU A 120 4.08 8.96 3.28
N ALA A 121 3.88 10.18 2.77
CA ALA A 121 4.56 11.37 3.29
C ALA A 121 4.28 11.59 4.78
N VAL A 122 3.02 11.43 5.19
CA VAL A 122 2.59 11.51 6.60
C VAL A 122 3.20 10.37 7.42
N GLN A 123 3.24 9.15 6.88
CA GLN A 123 3.84 8.00 7.57
C GLN A 123 5.34 8.15 7.77
N PHE A 124 6.07 8.73 6.81
CA PHE A 124 7.49 9.02 6.99
C PHE A 124 7.73 10.04 8.10
N GLY A 125 6.96 11.14 8.14
CA GLY A 125 7.04 12.10 9.25
C GLY A 125 6.67 11.47 10.60
N ALA A 126 5.70 10.54 10.62
CA ALA A 126 5.37 9.78 11.84
C ALA A 126 6.55 8.92 12.31
N ILE A 127 7.19 8.15 11.42
CA ILE A 127 8.37 7.35 11.80
C ILE A 127 9.51 8.25 12.29
N ALA A 128 9.78 9.36 11.59
CA ALA A 128 10.84 10.28 11.95
C ALA A 128 10.61 10.96 13.32
N SER A 129 9.35 11.18 13.69
CA SER A 129 8.95 11.68 15.01
C SER A 129 8.76 10.57 16.06
N GLY A 130 9.07 9.31 15.75
CA GLY A 130 8.97 8.18 16.66
C GLY A 130 7.53 7.67 16.92
N GLN A 131 6.59 8.04 16.07
CA GLN A 131 5.17 7.67 16.18
C GLN A 131 4.85 6.39 15.38
N ASN A 132 3.74 5.76 15.74
CA ASN A 132 3.18 4.64 15.00
C ASN A 132 2.51 5.13 13.71
N ILE A 133 2.93 4.61 12.55
CA ILE A 133 2.38 4.96 11.24
C ILE A 133 0.89 4.67 11.07
N ASN A 134 0.36 3.74 11.86
CA ASN A 134 -1.04 3.34 11.84
C ASN A 134 -1.86 3.98 12.98
N ASP A 135 -1.22 4.76 13.85
CA ASP A 135 -1.87 5.44 14.98
C ASP A 135 -1.12 6.73 15.38
N ILE A 136 -1.15 7.70 14.47
CA ILE A 136 -0.46 8.99 14.63
C ILE A 136 -1.25 9.87 15.63
N LYS A 137 -0.59 10.36 16.67
CA LYS A 137 -1.23 11.14 17.75
C LYS A 137 -0.91 12.63 17.69
N ASP A 138 0.30 12.97 17.27
CA ASP A 138 0.78 14.35 17.17
C ASP A 138 1.05 14.69 15.70
N MET A 139 0.06 15.33 15.08
CA MET A 139 0.17 15.78 13.68
C MET A 139 1.05 17.01 13.51
N ASP A 140 1.33 17.77 14.57
CA ASP A 140 2.19 18.95 14.47
C ASP A 140 3.66 18.51 14.42
N ALA A 141 4.02 17.46 15.15
CA ALA A 141 5.34 16.81 15.04
C ALA A 141 5.61 16.21 13.64
N VAL A 142 4.57 15.77 12.91
CA VAL A 142 4.71 15.20 11.55
C VAL A 142 4.97 16.26 10.49
N LYS A 143 4.50 17.50 10.69
CA LYS A 143 4.63 18.60 9.72
C LYS A 143 6.02 19.25 9.72
N ALA A 144 6.80 19.04 10.78
CA ALA A 144 8.08 19.70 11.04
C ALA A 144 9.24 19.08 10.23
#